data_AF-A0A953FZ00-F1
#
_entry.id   AF-A0A953FZ00-F1
#
_cell.length_a   1.000
_cell.length_b   1.000
_cell.length_c   1.000
_cell.angle_alpha   90.00
_cell.angle_beta   90.00
_cell.angle_gamma   90.00
#
_symmetry.space_group_name_H-M   'P 1'
#
loop_
_entity.id
_entity.type
_entity.pdbx_description
1 polymer ?
#
loop_
_entity_poly.entity_id
_entity_poly.type
_entity_poly.pdbx_seq_one_letter_code
_entity_poly.pdbx_strand_id
1 'polypeptide(L)'
;MENKEQNFFEKFGLEVTTGEVEVGQTYPIYGMITKMLDETPGKVIVEINFSIKANMSIPERDKIELLKQRAFEPGIFVSTITSKEGGIAVDCTTVVFGKKQAFQA
;
A
#
# COMPACT_ATOMS: atom_id res chain seq x y z
N MET A 1 -18.50 -26.38 11.87
CA MET A 1 -18.49 -25.27 12.85
C MET A 1 -18.28 -24.00 12.07
N GLU A 2 -19.25 -23.10 12.14
CA GLU A 2 -19.39 -21.91 11.29
C GLU A 2 -18.25 -20.90 11.52
N ASN A 3 -17.53 -20.55 10.45
CA ASN A 3 -16.55 -19.46 10.44
C ASN A 3 -17.31 -18.13 10.52
N LYS A 4 -17.53 -17.63 11.74
CA LYS A 4 -18.03 -16.28 12.03
C LYS A 4 -16.93 -15.22 11.86
N GLU A 5 -16.41 -15.09 10.65
CA GLU A 5 -15.84 -13.83 10.20
C GLU A 5 -16.86 -13.24 9.23
N GLN A 6 -17.80 -12.44 9.75
CA GLN A 6 -18.65 -11.62 8.89
C GLN A 6 -17.71 -10.81 7.99
N ASN A 7 -17.73 -11.11 6.69
CA ASN A 7 -16.90 -10.47 5.67
C ASN A 7 -16.93 -8.96 5.88
N PHE A 8 -15.83 -8.40 6.36
CA PHE A 8 -15.67 -6.98 6.65
C PHE A 8 -16.14 -6.13 5.46
N PHE A 9 -15.93 -6.63 4.25
CA PHE A 9 -16.37 -6.06 2.99
C PHE A 9 -17.89 -5.96 2.83
N GLU A 10 -18.65 -7.01 3.18
CA GLU A 10 -20.12 -7.01 3.08
C GLU A 10 -20.76 -5.97 4.01
N LYS A 11 -20.18 -5.77 5.21
CA LYS A 11 -20.68 -4.80 6.19
C LYS A 11 -20.57 -3.34 5.72
N PHE A 12 -19.60 -3.03 4.85
CA PHE A 12 -19.36 -1.68 4.33
C PHE A 12 -19.76 -1.53 2.85
N GLY A 13 -20.41 -2.54 2.25
CA GLY A 13 -20.83 -2.50 0.85
C GLY A 13 -19.66 -2.50 -0.14
N LEU A 14 -18.53 -3.10 0.24
CA LEU A 14 -17.36 -3.25 -0.61
C LEU A 14 -17.43 -4.61 -1.33
N GLU A 15 -17.34 -4.60 -2.66
CA GLU A 15 -17.21 -5.83 -3.45
C GLU A 15 -15.73 -6.09 -3.74
N VAL A 16 -15.28 -7.30 -3.43
CA VAL A 16 -13.95 -7.78 -3.82
C VAL A 16 -14.09 -8.54 -5.14
N THR A 17 -13.71 -7.90 -6.24
CA THR A 17 -13.73 -8.52 -7.56
C THR A 17 -12.32 -8.95 -7.95
N THR A 18 -12.17 -10.18 -8.45
CA THR A 18 -10.94 -10.61 -9.12
C THR A 18 -10.95 -10.08 -10.56
N GLY A 19 -9.93 -9.30 -10.92
CA GLY A 19 -9.80 -8.74 -12.27
C GLY A 19 -8.37 -8.37 -12.58
N GLU A 20 -8.09 -8.14 -13.85
CA GLU A 20 -6.82 -7.54 -14.24
C GLU A 20 -6.83 -6.04 -13.96
N VAL A 21 -5.72 -5.52 -13.45
CA VAL A 21 -5.50 -4.08 -13.33
C VAL A 21 -5.05 -3.52 -14.69
N GLU A 22 -5.49 -2.30 -14.98
CA GLU A 22 -5.16 -1.58 -16.21
C GLU A 22 -4.13 -0.49 -15.96
N VAL A 23 -3.20 -0.32 -16.91
CA VAL A 23 -2.23 0.78 -16.88
C VAL A 23 -2.96 2.12 -17.02
N GLY A 24 -2.61 3.10 -16.19
CA GLY A 24 -3.25 4.40 -16.11
C GLY A 24 -4.46 4.46 -15.17
N GLN A 25 -4.98 3.33 -14.72
CA GLN A 25 -6.07 3.30 -13.74
C GLN A 25 -5.56 3.32 -12.31
N THR A 26 -6.37 3.88 -11.42
CA THR A 26 -6.05 4.04 -9.99
C THR A 26 -6.83 3.04 -9.16
N TYR A 27 -6.13 2.32 -8.29
CA TYR A 27 -6.70 1.32 -7.42
C TYR A 27 -6.24 1.53 -5.97
N PRO A 28 -7.10 1.26 -4.98
CA PRO A 28 -6.66 1.11 -3.60
C PRO A 28 -5.97 -0.25 -3.46
N ILE A 29 -4.68 -0.24 -3.11
CA ILE A 29 -3.93 -1.46 -2.81
C ILE A 29 -3.91 -1.63 -1.29
N TYR A 30 -4.48 -2.72 -0.80
CA TYR A 30 -4.31 -3.12 0.60
C TYR A 30 -3.01 -3.94 0.72
N GLY A 31 -2.13 -3.54 1.62
CA GLY A 31 -0.83 -4.21 1.77
C GLY A 31 0.05 -3.60 2.84
N MET A 32 1.33 -3.90 2.75
CA MET A 32 2.35 -3.41 3.65
C MET A 32 3.62 -3.10 2.87
N ILE A 33 4.39 -2.12 3.34
CA ILE A 33 5.74 -1.87 2.81
C ILE A 33 6.64 -2.98 3.31
N THR A 34 7.21 -3.75 2.38
CA THR A 34 8.13 -4.85 2.66
C THR A 34 9.58 -4.42 2.54
N LYS A 35 9.86 -3.38 1.75
CA LYS A 35 11.23 -2.86 1.56
C LYS A 35 11.23 -1.40 1.13
N MET A 36 12.18 -0.63 1.65
CA MET A 36 12.55 0.68 1.09
C MET A 36 13.61 0.47 0.01
N LEU A 37 13.37 0.97 -1.21
CA LEU A 37 14.28 0.84 -2.35
C LEU A 37 15.05 2.14 -2.62
N ASP A 38 14.40 3.29 -2.43
CA ASP A 38 15.01 4.63 -2.51
C ASP A 38 14.32 5.52 -1.47
N GLU A 39 15.10 6.23 -0.67
CA GLU A 39 14.63 7.10 0.42
C GLU A 39 14.95 8.57 0.15
N THR A 40 15.31 8.91 -1.09
CA THR A 40 15.66 10.28 -1.47
C THR A 40 14.44 11.20 -1.36
N PRO A 41 14.53 12.34 -0.65
CA PRO A 41 13.44 13.31 -0.61
C PRO A 41 12.99 13.75 -2.00
N GLY A 42 11.67 13.72 -2.23
CA GLY A 42 11.04 13.98 -3.52
C GLY A 42 10.97 12.77 -4.47
N LYS A 43 11.72 11.70 -4.17
CA LYS A 43 11.77 10.45 -4.94
C LYS A 43 11.95 9.26 -4.02
N VAL A 44 10.85 8.82 -3.42
CA VAL A 44 10.82 7.63 -2.58
C VAL A 44 10.33 6.45 -3.43
N ILE A 45 10.99 5.31 -3.31
CA ILE A 45 10.58 4.06 -3.97
C ILE A 45 10.50 2.99 -2.90
N VAL A 46 9.36 2.30 -2.84
CA VAL A 46 9.12 1.20 -1.89
C VAL A 46 8.62 -0.04 -2.61
N GLU A 47 8.79 -1.18 -1.95
CA GLU A 47 8.17 -2.44 -2.34
C GLU A 47 6.96 -2.71 -1.44
N ILE A 48 5.81 -3.00 -2.05
CA ILE A 48 4.58 -3.38 -1.39
C ILE A 48 4.32 -4.87 -1.67
N ASN A 49 3.98 -5.63 -0.63
CA ASN A 49 3.64 -7.06 -0.73
C ASN A 49 4.67 -7.89 -1.53
N PHE A 50 5.96 -7.59 -1.40
CA PHE A 50 7.08 -8.31 -2.05
C PHE A 50 7.07 -8.34 -3.59
N SER A 51 6.23 -7.55 -4.25
CA SER A 51 6.00 -7.70 -5.69
C SER A 51 5.61 -6.42 -6.42
N ILE A 52 5.14 -5.40 -5.69
CA ILE A 52 4.68 -4.14 -6.27
C ILE A 52 5.71 -3.06 -5.99
N LYS A 53 6.23 -2.44 -7.04
CA LYS A 53 7.13 -1.29 -6.91
C LYS A 53 6.33 0.00 -6.93
N ALA A 54 6.32 0.74 -5.83
CA ALA A 54 5.59 2.00 -5.71
C ALA A 54 6.56 3.19 -5.67
N ASN A 55 6.37 4.14 -6.59
CA ASN A 55 7.04 5.43 -6.56
C ASN A 55 6.16 6.43 -5.80
N MET A 56 6.76 7.22 -4.91
CA MET A 56 6.10 8.22 -4.08
C MET A 56 6.89 9.53 -4.13
N SER A 57 6.19 10.65 -4.33
CA SER A 57 6.80 11.98 -4.26
C SER A 57 6.60 12.58 -2.87
N ILE A 58 7.59 12.36 -1.99
CA ILE A 58 7.53 12.81 -0.59
C ILE A 58 8.75 13.69 -0.32
N PRO A 59 8.61 15.03 -0.34
CA PRO A 59 9.72 15.93 -0.14
C PRO A 59 10.16 16.05 1.33
N GLU A 60 9.28 15.76 2.29
CA GLU A 60 9.58 15.98 3.71
C GLU A 60 10.18 14.73 4.37
N ARG A 61 11.39 14.88 4.95
CA ARG A 61 12.16 13.76 5.55
C ARG A 61 11.44 13.09 6.73
N ASP A 62 10.73 13.85 7.54
CA ASP A 62 9.95 13.35 8.67
C ASP A 62 8.85 12.38 8.22
N LYS A 63 8.20 12.64 7.08
CA LYS A 63 7.23 11.71 6.49
C LYS A 63 7.88 10.45 5.94
N ILE A 64 9.09 10.54 5.39
CA ILE A 64 9.87 9.38 4.94
C ILE A 64 10.24 8.50 6.15
N GLU A 65 10.69 9.11 7.24
CA GLU A 65 10.98 8.38 8.48
C GLU A 65 9.72 7.78 9.11
N LEU A 66 8.57 8.46 9.05
CA LEU A 66 7.28 7.89 9.46
C LEU A 66 6.92 6.66 8.63
N LEU A 67 7.10 6.71 7.31
CA LEU A 67 6.90 5.57 6.41
C LEU A 67 7.77 4.37 6.79
N LYS A 68 9.03 4.61 7.13
CA LYS A 68 9.96 3.58 7.59
C LYS A 68 9.54 2.98 8.92
N GLN A 69 9.15 3.81 9.88
CA GLN A 69 8.64 3.34 11.18
C GLN A 69 7.37 2.50 11.03
N ARG A 70 6.56 2.80 10.01
CA ARG A 70 5.32 2.10 9.68
C ARG A 70 5.54 0.97 8.66
N ALA A 71 6.78 0.68 8.28
CA ALA A 71 7.07 -0.47 7.43
C ALA A 71 6.62 -1.75 8.13
N PHE A 72 6.16 -2.72 7.35
CA PHE A 72 5.51 -3.92 7.86
C PHE A 72 4.20 -3.71 8.65
N GLU A 73 3.64 -2.49 8.67
CA GLU A 73 2.26 -2.28 9.11
C GLU A 73 1.30 -2.31 7.91
N PRO A 74 0.06 -2.80 8.11
CA PRO A 74 -0.96 -2.76 7.08
C PRO A 74 -1.40 -1.33 6.78
N GLY A 75 -1.58 -1.04 5.49
CA GLY A 75 -2.04 0.24 4.98
C GLY A 75 -2.80 0.11 3.66
N ILE A 76 -3.48 1.18 3.28
CA ILE A 76 -4.11 1.33 1.97
C ILE A 76 -3.29 2.34 1.17
N PHE A 77 -2.85 1.91 -0.01
CA PHE A 77 -2.00 2.68 -0.93
C PHE A 77 -2.83 3.04 -2.16
N VAL A 78 -3.23 4.30 -2.29
CA VAL A 78 -3.95 4.80 -3.47
C VAL A 78 -2.94 4.99 -4.57
N SER A 79 -2.99 4.11 -5.57
CA SER A 79 -1.91 3.99 -6.55
C SER A 79 -2.42 3.84 -7.97
N THR A 80 -1.79 4.56 -8.89
CA THR A 80 -2.04 4.45 -10.33
C THR A 80 -1.06 3.45 -10.93
N ILE A 81 -1.56 2.46 -11.68
CA ILE A 81 -0.68 1.49 -12.35
C ILE A 81 0.09 2.19 -13.47
N THR A 82 1.42 2.10 -13.44
CA THR A 82 2.28 2.72 -14.45
C THR A 82 2.92 1.69 -15.38
N SER A 83 3.14 0.47 -14.90
CA SER A 83 3.61 -0.64 -15.73
C SER A 83 3.16 -1.99 -15.19
N LYS A 84 3.02 -2.95 -16.10
CA LYS A 84 2.85 -4.38 -15.81
C LYS A 84 4.03 -5.22 -16.30
N GLU A 85 5.04 -4.59 -16.91
CA GLU A 85 6.20 -5.29 -17.48
C GLU A 85 7.20 -5.69 -16.39
N GLY A 86 7.45 -6.99 -16.23
CA GLY A 86 8.39 -7.51 -15.24
C GLY A 86 7.89 -7.41 -13.78
N GLY A 87 6.63 -7.06 -13.58
CA GLY A 87 6.00 -6.84 -12.27
C GLY A 87 5.04 -5.66 -12.32
N ILE A 88 4.29 -5.44 -11.23
CA ILE A 88 3.41 -4.28 -11.13
C ILE A 88 4.21 -3.10 -10.60
N ALA A 89 4.28 -2.02 -11.38
CA ALA A 89 4.81 -0.73 -10.97
C ALA A 89 3.66 0.27 -10.85
N VAL A 90 3.71 1.09 -9.81
CA VAL A 90 2.67 2.07 -9.50
C VAL A 90 3.25 3.41 -9.06
N ASP A 91 2.50 4.46 -9.29
CA ASP A 91 2.70 5.75 -8.65
C ASP A 91 1.70 5.89 -7.52
N CYS A 92 2.19 5.96 -6.29
CA CYS A 92 1.37 6.05 -5.10
C CYS A 92 1.28 7.49 -4.61
N THR A 93 0.05 8.00 -4.55
CA THR A 93 -0.24 9.40 -4.18
C THR A 93 -0.61 9.55 -2.72
N THR A 94 -1.15 8.51 -2.10
CA THR A 94 -1.62 8.56 -0.71
C THR A 94 -1.47 7.21 -0.04
N VAL A 95 -0.95 7.22 1.18
CA VAL A 95 -0.88 6.05 2.07
C VAL A 95 -1.70 6.33 3.31
N VAL A 96 -2.66 5.44 3.61
CA VAL A 96 -3.49 5.49 4.80
C VAL A 96 -3.12 4.32 5.70
N PHE A 97 -2.46 4.62 6.81
CA PHE A 97 -2.17 3.61 7.83
C PHE A 97 -3.33 3.47 8.81
N GLY A 98 -3.55 2.25 9.28
CA GLY A 98 -4.44 1.99 10.40
C GLY A 98 -3.98 2.68 11.69
N LYS A 99 -4.87 2.64 12.70
CA LYS A 99 -4.50 3.03 14.08
C LYS A 99 -3.29 2.20 14.52
N LYS A 100 -2.27 2.85 15.10
CA LYS A 100 -1.13 2.14 15.71
C LYS A 100 -1.69 1.17 16.75
N GLN A 101 -1.39 -0.12 16.61
CA GLN A 101 -1.68 -1.08 17.67
C GLN A 101 -0.68 -0.82 18.80
N ALA A 102 -1.14 -0.26 19.90
CA ALA A 102 -0.37 -0.13 21.13
C ALA A 102 -0.43 -1.47 21.89
N PHE A 103 0.24 -2.50 21.38
CA PHE A 103 0.53 -3.68 22.19
C PHE A 103 1.95 -3.53 22.74
N GLN A 104 2.04 -3.13 24.01
CA GLN A 104 3.18 -3.44 24.85
C GLN A 104 3.14 -4.94 25.13
N ALA A 105 4.18 -5.67 24.73
CA ALA A 105 4.50 -6.99 25.24
C ALA A 105 5.62 -6.85 26.27
#